data_AF-A0A847K0F0-F1
#
_entry.id   AF-A0A847K0F0-F1
#
_cell.length_a   1.000
_cell.length_b   1.000
_cell.length_c   1.000
_cell.angle_alpha   90.00
_cell.angle_beta   90.00
_cell.angle_gamma   90.00
#
_symmetry.space_group_name_H-M   'P 1'
#
loop_
_entity.id
_entity.type
_entity.pdbx_description
1 polymer ?
#
loop_
_entity_poly.entity_id
_entity_poly.type
_entity_poly.pdbx_seq_one_letter_code
_entity_poly.pdbx_strand_id
1 'polypeptide(L)'
;MRYGTIVFGIVGVLALVIVAGLLHRAGSQTQPEDPGEAKERALATAKRFLNTVGLPIPAEKATITERIRSASPNNVLPDVWEVRWGGTAVVEVGIDGKTVIAFSNHARTRRQLRGIERTGTAIWRNDDEARAYLWKVANAIGMPTDAQMDAFSYYGDNTPDRGDTNRAGCAYASFRVRPYGYPFLGPGPGARLTVDPQDGVLVYYFAVWDGVILPTSPPPSPTVSRDRAEAAATEAFLRHTRPQRRDSSAPTDAKLGWIAANGAFGSVHPWVTKPPWKVRLAWVISFGRNAVYVDPYDGSILGGRP
;
A
#
# COMPACT_ATOMS: atom_id res chain seq x y z
N MET A 1 31.82 -17.82 58.34
CA MET A 1 30.44 -17.38 58.62
C MET A 1 30.06 -16.31 57.61
N ARG A 2 28.99 -16.58 56.85
CA ARG A 2 28.02 -15.61 56.29
C ARG A 2 28.44 -14.63 55.17
N TYR A 3 27.85 -14.90 53.99
CA TYR A 3 27.29 -14.04 52.93
C TYR A 3 28.18 -12.87 52.40
N GLY A 4 28.38 -12.66 51.10
CA GLY A 4 27.54 -12.95 49.95
C GLY A 4 27.24 -11.62 49.27
N THR A 5 28.01 -11.28 48.23
CA THR A 5 27.76 -10.08 47.41
C THR A 5 27.93 -10.45 45.93
N ILE A 6 26.79 -10.54 45.24
CA ILE A 6 26.67 -10.41 43.79
C ILE A 6 25.96 -9.07 43.57
N VAL A 7 26.41 -8.24 42.63
CA VAL A 7 25.55 -7.47 41.70
C VAL A 7 26.40 -6.86 40.57
N PHE A 8 26.12 -7.37 39.36
CA PHE A 8 26.06 -6.72 38.03
C PHE A 8 27.10 -5.67 37.61
N GLY A 9 28.05 -6.13 36.80
CA GLY A 9 28.80 -5.29 35.86
C GLY A 9 28.02 -5.13 34.55
N ILE A 10 27.78 -3.87 34.19
CA ILE A 10 27.08 -3.39 32.99
C ILE A 10 27.89 -3.78 31.74
N VAL A 11 27.32 -4.64 30.89
CA VAL A 11 27.80 -4.85 29.53
C VAL A 11 27.18 -3.78 28.65
N GLY A 12 28.04 -2.87 28.19
CA GLY A 12 27.71 -1.75 27.33
C GLY A 12 27.17 -2.20 25.97
N VAL A 13 26.03 -1.60 25.64
CA VAL A 13 25.37 -1.45 24.35
C VAL A 13 26.37 -1.21 23.20
N LEU A 14 26.35 -2.10 22.21
CA LEU A 14 26.81 -1.81 20.85
C LEU A 14 25.88 -2.52 19.86
N ALA A 15 24.62 -2.11 19.87
CA ALA A 15 23.69 -2.38 18.77
C ALA A 15 23.94 -1.31 17.69
N LEU A 16 24.90 -1.57 16.81
CA LEU A 16 25.03 -0.87 15.54
C LEU A 16 23.87 -1.35 14.65
N VAL A 17 22.72 -0.70 14.78
CA VAL A 17 21.58 -0.98 13.91
C VAL A 17 21.93 -0.49 12.51
N ILE A 18 22.06 -1.44 11.60
CA ILE A 18 22.10 -1.23 10.15
C ILE A 18 20.72 -0.66 9.75
N VAL A 19 20.53 0.66 9.86
CA VAL A 19 19.41 1.41 9.27
C VAL A 19 19.94 2.17 8.05
N ALA A 20 20.49 1.45 7.07
CA ALA A 20 20.99 2.04 5.84
C ALA A 20 20.40 1.40 4.57
N GLY A 21 19.33 0.60 4.69
CA GLY A 21 18.82 -0.20 3.57
C GLY A 21 17.75 0.44 2.67
N LEU A 22 17.06 1.51 3.08
CA LEU A 22 15.75 1.82 2.47
C LEU A 22 15.40 3.29 2.20
N LEU A 23 16.35 4.23 2.29
CA LEU A 23 16.05 5.67 2.08
C LEU A 23 16.70 6.29 0.84
N HIS A 24 17.17 5.50 -0.13
CA HIS A 24 17.83 6.01 -1.34
C HIS A 24 17.33 5.37 -2.64
N ARG A 25 16.00 5.31 -2.83
CA ARG A 25 15.38 5.14 -4.16
C ARG A 25 14.64 6.40 -4.63
N ALA A 26 15.00 7.55 -4.09
CA ALA A 26 14.57 8.83 -4.65
C ALA A 26 15.38 9.12 -5.93
N GLY A 27 14.78 8.81 -7.08
CA GLY A 27 15.04 9.51 -8.34
C GLY A 27 16.44 9.41 -8.92
N SER A 28 16.87 8.20 -9.32
CA SER A 28 17.76 8.15 -10.48
C SER A 28 16.91 8.37 -11.72
N GLN A 29 16.82 9.61 -12.20
CA GLN A 29 16.58 9.86 -13.62
C GLN A 29 17.80 9.32 -14.38
N THR A 30 17.89 8.00 -14.48
CA THR A 30 18.77 7.33 -15.42
C THR A 30 18.36 7.77 -16.82
N GLN A 31 19.36 8.01 -17.69
CA GLN A 31 19.20 8.24 -19.13
C GLN A 31 18.06 7.40 -19.71
N PRO A 32 17.36 7.88 -20.76
CA PRO A 32 16.38 7.06 -21.45
C PRO A 32 17.07 5.76 -21.90
N GLU A 33 16.81 4.67 -21.18
CA GLU A 33 17.23 3.32 -21.57
C GLU A 33 16.63 3.07 -22.96
N ASP A 34 17.35 2.35 -23.83
CA ASP A 34 16.80 1.93 -25.12
C ASP A 34 15.42 1.26 -24.86
N PRO A 35 14.32 1.75 -25.45
CA PRO A 35 12.99 1.16 -25.28
C PRO A 35 12.96 -0.35 -25.55
N GLY A 36 13.84 -0.85 -26.43
CA GLY A 36 14.04 -2.28 -26.67
C GLY A 36 14.52 -3.02 -25.41
N GLU A 37 15.56 -2.53 -24.75
CA GLU A 37 16.11 -3.13 -23.52
C GLU A 37 15.10 -3.08 -22.37
N ALA A 38 14.39 -1.95 -22.19
CA ALA A 38 13.38 -1.79 -21.16
C ALA A 38 12.22 -2.79 -21.35
N LYS A 39 11.80 -3.01 -22.60
CA LYS A 39 10.76 -3.98 -22.97
C LYS A 39 11.18 -5.43 -22.69
N GLU A 40 12.40 -5.81 -23.05
CA GLU A 40 12.94 -7.14 -22.74
C GLU A 40 13.05 -7.38 -21.24
N ARG A 41 13.51 -6.37 -20.50
CA ARG A 41 13.57 -6.39 -19.04
C ARG A 41 12.18 -6.55 -18.42
N ALA A 42 11.17 -5.83 -18.92
CA ALA A 42 9.79 -5.97 -18.48
C ALA A 42 9.25 -7.39 -18.68
N LEU A 43 9.52 -8.02 -19.84
CA LEU A 43 9.15 -9.42 -20.09
C LEU A 43 9.84 -10.38 -19.10
N ALA A 44 11.13 -10.20 -18.87
CA ALA A 44 11.89 -11.02 -17.93
C ALA A 44 11.37 -10.87 -16.49
N THR A 45 11.08 -9.65 -16.06
CA THR A 45 10.47 -9.34 -14.75
C THR A 45 9.10 -9.99 -14.62
N ALA A 46 8.24 -9.88 -15.63
CA ALA A 46 6.92 -10.52 -15.63
C ALA A 46 7.00 -12.05 -15.56
N LYS A 47 7.90 -12.68 -16.33
CA LYS A 47 8.14 -14.13 -16.27
C LYS A 47 8.61 -14.59 -14.89
N ARG A 48 9.57 -13.86 -14.31
CA ARG A 48 10.07 -14.15 -12.96
C ARG A 48 8.94 -14.09 -11.94
N PHE A 49 8.13 -13.03 -11.99
CA PHE A 49 6.97 -12.86 -11.12
C PHE A 49 5.99 -14.04 -11.25
N LEU A 50 5.63 -14.41 -12.49
CA LEU A 50 4.74 -15.55 -12.75
C LEU A 50 5.29 -16.86 -12.18
N ASN A 51 6.59 -17.13 -12.34
CA ASN A 51 7.23 -18.30 -11.75
C ASN A 51 7.19 -18.26 -10.22
N THR A 52 7.49 -17.11 -9.62
CA THR A 52 7.44 -16.90 -8.16
C THR A 52 6.06 -17.21 -7.58
N VAL A 53 4.99 -16.82 -8.28
CA VAL A 53 3.60 -17.03 -7.82
C VAL A 53 3.01 -18.37 -8.27
N GLY A 54 3.84 -19.27 -8.83
CA GLY A 54 3.43 -20.63 -9.22
C GLY A 54 2.56 -20.70 -10.48
N LEU A 55 2.65 -19.71 -11.38
CA LEU A 55 1.91 -19.65 -12.64
C LEU A 55 2.86 -19.67 -13.86
N PRO A 56 3.58 -20.77 -14.11
CA PRO A 56 4.46 -20.85 -15.28
C PRO A 56 3.62 -20.89 -16.56
N ILE A 57 3.52 -19.77 -17.28
CA ILE A 57 2.84 -19.69 -18.58
C ILE A 57 3.90 -19.74 -19.70
N PRO A 58 3.70 -20.52 -20.77
CA PRO A 58 4.63 -20.56 -21.90
C PRO A 58 4.91 -19.17 -22.48
N ALA A 59 6.19 -18.84 -22.62
CA ALA A 59 6.66 -17.52 -23.09
C ALA A 59 6.17 -17.17 -24.50
N GLU A 60 5.97 -18.18 -25.35
CA GLU A 60 5.62 -18.06 -26.76
C GLU A 60 4.25 -17.38 -26.99
N LYS A 61 3.42 -17.26 -25.94
CA LYS A 61 2.09 -16.64 -25.99
C LYS A 61 2.05 -15.22 -25.44
N ALA A 62 3.19 -14.62 -25.11
CA ALA A 62 3.26 -13.29 -24.53
C ALA A 62 3.15 -12.19 -25.60
N THR A 63 2.28 -11.21 -25.38
CA THR A 63 2.21 -9.95 -26.12
C THR A 63 2.58 -8.81 -25.18
N ILE A 64 3.44 -7.90 -25.62
CA ILE A 64 3.89 -6.76 -24.81
C ILE A 64 3.46 -5.47 -25.50
N THR A 65 2.76 -4.62 -24.76
CA THR A 65 2.33 -3.30 -25.21
C THR A 65 2.69 -2.27 -24.15
N GLU A 66 3.19 -1.11 -24.59
CA GLU A 66 3.28 0.05 -23.70
C GLU A 66 1.88 0.57 -23.40
N ARG A 67 1.60 0.89 -22.13
CA ARG A 67 0.32 1.42 -21.72
C ARG A 67 0.50 2.57 -20.73
N ILE A 68 0.02 3.74 -21.14
CA ILE A 68 -0.17 4.89 -20.25
C ILE A 68 -1.47 4.66 -19.50
N ARG A 69 -1.42 4.52 -18.17
CA ARG A 69 -2.65 4.50 -17.35
C ARG A 69 -3.21 5.93 -17.32
N SER A 70 -4.34 6.13 -18.00
CA SER A 70 -5.05 7.41 -17.98
C SER A 70 -5.35 7.82 -16.53
N ALA A 71 -5.02 9.07 -16.21
CA ALA A 71 -5.26 9.67 -14.91
C ALA A 71 -6.76 9.76 -14.67
N SER A 72 -7.31 8.77 -13.95
CA SER A 72 -8.52 9.04 -13.19
C SER A 72 -8.17 10.11 -12.15
N PRO A 73 -9.06 11.06 -11.81
CA PRO A 73 -8.82 12.06 -10.77
C PRO A 73 -8.35 11.47 -9.43
N ASN A 74 -8.62 10.17 -9.21
CA ASN A 74 -8.30 9.44 -7.99
C ASN A 74 -7.23 8.36 -8.15
N ASN A 75 -6.72 8.13 -9.37
CA ASN A 75 -5.73 7.10 -9.66
C ASN A 75 -4.75 7.64 -10.70
N VAL A 76 -3.64 8.19 -10.23
CA VAL A 76 -2.48 8.30 -11.11
C VAL A 76 -1.52 7.20 -10.78
N LEU A 77 -1.29 6.41 -11.81
CA LEU A 77 -0.34 5.32 -11.79
C LEU A 77 0.74 5.65 -12.80
N PRO A 78 1.97 5.15 -12.58
CA PRO A 78 3.06 5.38 -13.51
C PRO A 78 2.75 4.76 -14.87
N ASP A 79 3.49 5.18 -15.89
CA ASP A 79 3.51 4.49 -17.17
C ASP A 79 4.04 3.06 -16.96
N VAL A 80 3.47 2.11 -17.69
CA VAL A 80 3.76 0.69 -17.51
C VAL A 80 3.95 -0.03 -18.84
N TRP A 81 4.79 -1.04 -18.82
CA TRP A 81 4.76 -2.13 -19.78
C TRP A 81 3.69 -3.13 -19.38
N GLU A 82 2.74 -3.38 -20.26
CA GLU A 82 1.71 -4.39 -20.09
C GLU A 82 2.12 -5.66 -20.82
N VAL A 83 2.36 -6.74 -20.07
CA VAL A 83 2.72 -8.07 -20.60
C VAL A 83 1.52 -9.00 -20.44
N ARG A 84 0.95 -9.42 -21.57
CA ARG A 84 -0.26 -10.26 -21.63
C ARG A 84 0.07 -11.65 -22.12
N TRP A 85 -0.46 -12.69 -21.48
CA TRP A 85 -0.42 -14.07 -21.99
C TRP A 85 -1.78 -14.46 -22.56
N GLY A 86 -2.13 -13.85 -23.69
CA GLY A 86 -3.47 -13.92 -24.26
C GLY A 86 -4.54 -13.52 -23.23
N GLY A 87 -5.62 -14.29 -23.13
CA GLY A 87 -6.69 -14.09 -22.14
C GLY A 87 -6.45 -14.73 -20.77
N THR A 88 -5.22 -15.15 -20.47
CA THR A 88 -4.87 -15.94 -19.27
C THR A 88 -4.48 -15.05 -18.10
N ALA A 89 -3.50 -14.17 -18.32
CA ALA A 89 -2.96 -13.30 -17.29
C ALA A 89 -2.40 -12.02 -17.89
N VAL A 90 -2.39 -10.97 -17.08
CA VAL A 90 -1.76 -9.68 -17.38
C VAL A 90 -0.84 -9.32 -16.23
N VAL A 91 0.41 -8.99 -16.55
CA VAL A 91 1.38 -8.41 -15.63
C VAL A 91 1.70 -7.01 -16.13
N GLU A 92 1.57 -6.02 -15.26
CA GLU A 92 2.01 -4.66 -15.52
C GLU A 92 3.30 -4.39 -14.76
N VAL A 93 4.33 -4.01 -15.49
CA VAL A 93 5.66 -3.69 -14.98
C VAL A 93 5.88 -2.19 -15.16
N GLY A 94 6.51 -1.52 -14.19
CA GLY A 94 6.91 -0.13 -14.34
C GLY A 94 7.69 0.11 -15.63
N ILE A 95 7.64 1.33 -16.16
CA ILE A 95 8.29 1.67 -17.44
C ILE A 95 9.80 1.38 -17.46
N ASP A 96 10.44 1.36 -16.28
CA ASP A 96 11.84 0.96 -16.08
C ASP A 96 12.11 -0.55 -16.24
N GLY A 97 11.06 -1.35 -16.40
CA GLY A 97 11.10 -2.80 -16.54
C GLY A 97 11.46 -3.57 -15.27
N LYS A 98 11.55 -2.91 -14.10
CA LYS A 98 12.15 -3.49 -12.87
C LYS A 98 11.14 -3.98 -11.86
N THR A 99 9.99 -3.31 -11.74
CA THR A 99 9.03 -3.56 -10.64
C THR A 99 7.65 -3.93 -11.17
N VAL A 100 7.06 -5.01 -10.65
CA VAL A 100 5.66 -5.35 -10.95
C VAL A 100 4.74 -4.40 -10.17
N ILE A 101 3.91 -3.68 -10.91
CA ILE A 101 2.92 -2.72 -10.38
C ILE A 101 1.56 -3.39 -10.23
N ALA A 102 1.17 -4.25 -11.17
CA ALA A 102 -0.10 -4.94 -11.11
C ALA A 102 -0.03 -6.33 -11.74
N PHE A 103 -0.90 -7.22 -11.29
CA PHE A 103 -1.11 -8.53 -11.86
C PHE A 103 -2.58 -8.92 -11.76
N SER A 104 -3.10 -9.54 -12.83
CA SER A 104 -4.43 -10.10 -12.89
C SER A 104 -4.42 -11.49 -13.52
N ASN A 105 -4.97 -12.48 -12.81
CA ASN A 105 -5.12 -13.86 -13.27
C ASN A 105 -6.51 -14.09 -13.90
N HIS A 106 -6.70 -13.62 -15.13
CA HIS A 106 -7.99 -13.71 -15.83
C HIS A 106 -8.50 -15.15 -16.03
N ALA A 107 -7.60 -16.13 -16.21
CA ALA A 107 -7.98 -17.53 -16.30
C ALA A 107 -8.62 -18.01 -14.99
N ARG A 108 -8.00 -17.68 -13.84
CA ARG A 108 -8.56 -18.04 -12.54
C ARG A 108 -9.87 -17.32 -12.28
N THR A 109 -9.94 -16.01 -12.51
CA THR A 109 -11.18 -15.23 -12.38
C THR A 109 -12.30 -15.80 -13.25
N ARG A 110 -12.00 -16.23 -14.49
CA ARG A 110 -13.00 -16.86 -15.37
C ARG A 110 -13.48 -18.22 -14.85
N ARG A 111 -12.61 -19.04 -14.27
CA ARG A 111 -13.02 -20.32 -13.65
C ARG A 111 -13.93 -20.07 -12.44
N GLN A 112 -13.56 -19.12 -11.59
CA GLN A 112 -14.37 -18.67 -10.45
C GLN A 112 -15.76 -18.19 -10.89
N LEU A 113 -15.83 -17.31 -11.91
CA LEU A 113 -17.08 -16.82 -12.50
C LEU A 113 -17.99 -17.92 -13.06
N ARG A 114 -17.41 -19.05 -13.49
CA ARG A 114 -18.16 -20.17 -14.08
C ARG A 114 -18.42 -21.30 -13.08
N GLY A 115 -18.02 -21.15 -11.82
CA GLY A 115 -18.12 -22.21 -10.81
C GLY A 115 -17.29 -23.47 -11.15
N ILE A 116 -16.32 -23.35 -12.07
CA ILE A 116 -15.53 -24.49 -12.52
C ILE A 116 -14.53 -24.87 -11.42
N GLU A 117 -14.46 -26.16 -11.11
CA GLU A 117 -13.51 -26.73 -10.14
C GLU A 117 -13.66 -26.15 -8.72
N ARG A 118 -14.82 -25.56 -8.36
CA ARG A 118 -15.07 -25.09 -6.99
C ARG A 118 -15.45 -26.25 -6.09
N THR A 119 -14.72 -26.42 -4.99
CA THR A 119 -14.96 -27.50 -4.02
C THR A 119 -15.81 -27.05 -2.84
N GLY A 120 -16.01 -25.74 -2.67
CA GLY A 120 -16.67 -25.21 -1.47
C GLY A 120 -15.77 -25.23 -0.22
N THR A 121 -14.51 -25.64 -0.35
CA THR A 121 -13.58 -25.82 0.78
C THR A 121 -12.38 -24.91 0.63
N ALA A 122 -11.97 -24.28 1.74
CA ALA A 122 -10.75 -23.52 1.80
C ALA A 122 -9.59 -24.40 2.31
N ILE A 123 -8.37 -24.12 1.84
CA ILE A 123 -7.16 -24.85 2.28
C ILE A 123 -6.68 -24.43 3.68
N TRP A 124 -7.06 -23.25 4.13
CA TRP A 124 -6.74 -22.76 5.48
C TRP A 124 -7.91 -23.05 6.42
N ARG A 125 -7.59 -23.38 7.67
CA ARG A 125 -8.58 -23.70 8.69
C ARG A 125 -9.06 -22.46 9.42
N ASN A 126 -8.24 -21.41 9.45
CA ASN A 126 -8.47 -20.19 10.21
C ASN A 126 -7.72 -19.00 9.61
N ASP A 127 -8.00 -17.81 10.16
CA ASP A 127 -7.38 -16.55 9.76
C ASP A 127 -5.86 -16.55 9.89
N ASP A 128 -5.29 -17.19 10.92
CA ASP A 128 -3.85 -17.18 11.17
C ASP A 128 -3.07 -17.95 10.09
N GLU A 129 -3.59 -19.11 9.68
CA GLU A 129 -3.03 -19.88 8.56
C GLU A 129 -3.10 -19.09 7.24
N ALA A 130 -4.22 -18.42 6.98
CA ALA A 130 -4.37 -17.58 5.80
C ALA A 130 -3.43 -16.36 5.84
N ARG A 131 -3.27 -15.70 6.99
CA ARG A 131 -2.31 -14.59 7.18
C ARG A 131 -0.87 -15.03 6.94
N ALA A 132 -0.48 -16.17 7.52
CA ALA A 132 0.86 -16.74 7.32
C ALA A 132 1.12 -17.04 5.84
N TYR A 133 0.13 -17.57 5.13
CA TYR A 133 0.25 -17.80 3.69
C TYR A 133 0.35 -16.50 2.89
N LEU A 134 -0.48 -15.50 3.17
CA LEU A 134 -0.42 -14.19 2.50
C LEU A 134 0.94 -13.52 2.73
N TRP A 135 1.52 -13.64 3.93
CA TRP A 135 2.88 -13.20 4.22
C TRP A 135 3.94 -13.94 3.41
N LYS A 136 3.82 -15.28 3.30
CA LYS A 136 4.71 -16.09 2.46
C LYS A 136 4.69 -15.61 1.00
N VAL A 137 3.49 -15.38 0.45
CA VAL A 137 3.32 -14.88 -0.93
C VAL A 137 3.90 -13.46 -1.06
N ALA A 138 3.58 -12.56 -0.14
CA ALA A 138 4.11 -11.20 -0.10
C ALA A 138 5.64 -11.18 -0.11
N ASN A 139 6.28 -11.96 0.76
CA ASN A 139 7.73 -12.04 0.84
C ASN A 139 8.33 -12.60 -0.45
N ALA A 140 7.70 -13.63 -1.05
CA ALA A 140 8.16 -14.22 -2.30
C ALA A 140 8.16 -13.21 -3.46
N ILE A 141 7.15 -12.33 -3.54
CA ILE A 141 7.03 -11.31 -4.59
C ILE A 141 7.82 -10.02 -4.30
N GLY A 142 8.64 -10.00 -3.23
CA GLY A 142 9.53 -8.88 -2.93
C GLY A 142 8.87 -7.73 -2.16
N MET A 143 7.91 -8.03 -1.28
CA MET A 143 7.38 -7.05 -0.32
C MET A 143 8.53 -6.42 0.49
N PRO A 144 8.55 -5.09 0.73
CA PRO A 144 9.51 -4.46 1.61
C PRO A 144 9.53 -5.11 3.00
N THR A 145 10.71 -5.25 3.60
CA THR A 145 10.88 -5.92 4.91
C THR A 145 10.26 -5.15 6.07
N ASP A 146 10.04 -3.85 5.90
CA ASP A 146 9.38 -2.96 6.85
C ASP A 146 7.88 -2.75 6.56
N ALA A 147 7.34 -3.40 5.52
CA ALA A 147 5.91 -3.41 5.28
C ALA A 147 5.20 -4.16 6.40
N GLN A 148 3.97 -3.75 6.70
CA GLN A 148 3.08 -4.38 7.67
C GLN A 148 1.73 -4.65 7.03
N MET A 149 1.08 -5.74 7.45
CA MET A 149 -0.29 -6.06 7.04
C MET A 149 -1.26 -5.09 7.73
N ASP A 150 -1.84 -4.18 6.95
CA ASP A 150 -2.72 -3.10 7.42
C ASP A 150 -4.20 -3.49 7.36
N ALA A 151 -4.56 -4.33 6.40
CA ALA A 151 -5.90 -4.89 6.29
C ALA A 151 -5.83 -6.36 5.89
N PHE A 152 -6.81 -7.14 6.35
CA PHE A 152 -6.94 -8.55 6.06
C PHE A 152 -8.42 -8.91 6.01
N SER A 153 -8.79 -9.75 5.04
CA SER A 153 -10.06 -10.44 5.04
C SER A 153 -9.89 -11.84 4.49
N TYR A 154 -10.57 -12.79 5.11
CA TYR A 154 -10.57 -14.17 4.69
C TYR A 154 -11.98 -14.76 4.83
N TYR A 155 -12.44 -15.39 3.78
CA TYR A 155 -13.67 -16.17 3.76
C TYR A 155 -13.58 -17.23 2.67
N GLY A 156 -14.12 -18.42 2.96
CA GLY A 156 -14.17 -19.52 2.02
C GLY A 156 -15.26 -19.34 0.97
N ASP A 157 -15.36 -20.34 0.11
CA ASP A 157 -16.46 -20.45 -0.84
C ASP A 157 -17.80 -20.53 -0.16
N ASN A 158 -18.82 -19.92 -0.79
CA ASN A 158 -20.19 -19.97 -0.31
C ASN A 158 -20.40 -19.49 1.14
N THR A 159 -19.46 -18.70 1.67
CA THR A 159 -19.63 -18.07 2.98
C THR A 159 -20.89 -17.18 2.92
N PRO A 160 -21.89 -17.39 3.80
CA PRO A 160 -23.10 -16.57 3.80
C PRO A 160 -22.76 -15.08 3.91
N ASP A 161 -23.42 -14.24 3.12
CA ASP A 161 -23.24 -12.79 3.07
C ASP A 161 -21.80 -12.30 2.78
N ARG A 162 -20.90 -13.21 2.35
CA ARG A 162 -19.49 -12.94 2.10
C ARG A 162 -19.03 -13.66 0.83
N GLY A 163 -18.75 -12.89 -0.20
CA GLY A 163 -18.36 -13.42 -1.51
C GLY A 163 -18.43 -12.35 -2.56
N ASP A 164 -17.69 -12.52 -3.65
CA ASP A 164 -18.02 -11.80 -4.89
C ASP A 164 -19.36 -12.32 -5.44
N THR A 165 -19.81 -11.79 -6.58
CA THR A 165 -21.05 -12.23 -7.26
C THR A 165 -21.10 -13.74 -7.51
N ASN A 166 -19.95 -14.44 -7.45
CA ASN A 166 -19.81 -15.86 -7.74
C ASN A 166 -19.55 -16.72 -6.50
N ARG A 167 -19.54 -16.11 -5.30
CA ARG A 167 -19.27 -16.78 -4.03
C ARG A 167 -17.93 -17.52 -4.00
N ALA A 168 -16.93 -17.07 -4.77
CA ALA A 168 -15.66 -17.76 -4.96
C ALA A 168 -14.65 -17.60 -3.81
N GLY A 169 -15.11 -17.18 -2.62
CA GLY A 169 -14.26 -16.91 -1.48
C GLY A 169 -13.21 -15.82 -1.76
N CYS A 170 -12.40 -15.48 -0.76
CA CYS A 170 -11.26 -14.58 -0.90
C CYS A 170 -10.34 -14.71 0.30
N ALA A 171 -9.03 -14.72 0.08
CA ALA A 171 -8.07 -14.26 1.07
C ALA A 171 -7.34 -13.03 0.54
N TYR A 172 -7.51 -11.92 1.22
CA TYR A 172 -7.01 -10.61 0.84
C TYR A 172 -6.15 -10.04 1.95
N ALA A 173 -5.05 -9.40 1.55
CA ALA A 173 -4.26 -8.55 2.44
C ALA A 173 -3.88 -7.25 1.75
N SER A 174 -3.87 -6.19 2.54
CA SER A 174 -3.24 -4.91 2.23
C SER A 174 -1.99 -4.76 3.08
N PHE A 175 -0.91 -4.30 2.47
CA PHE A 175 0.38 -4.07 3.10
C PHE A 175 0.76 -2.60 2.92
N ARG A 176 1.29 -1.98 3.97
CA ARG A 176 1.80 -0.61 3.95
C ARG A 176 3.12 -0.53 4.70
N VAL A 177 4.03 0.30 4.24
CA VAL A 177 5.23 0.68 4.99
C VAL A 177 4.87 1.75 6.03
N ARG A 178 5.62 1.81 7.13
CA ARG A 178 5.48 2.84 8.19
C ARG A 178 6.80 3.57 8.42
N PRO A 179 7.19 4.46 7.50
CA PRO A 179 8.45 5.18 7.60
C PRO A 179 8.50 5.96 8.91
N TYR A 180 9.58 5.75 9.67
CA TYR A 180 9.79 6.34 10.99
C TYR A 180 8.65 6.06 11.99
N GLY A 181 7.94 4.93 11.82
CA GLY A 181 6.86 4.49 12.71
C GLY A 181 5.49 5.11 12.43
N TYR A 182 5.37 6.02 11.48
CA TYR A 182 4.09 6.69 11.17
C TYR A 182 3.35 6.04 9.98
N PRO A 183 2.03 5.86 10.07
CA PRO A 183 1.23 5.31 8.96
C PRO A 183 0.98 6.36 7.88
N PHE A 184 0.66 5.91 6.66
CA PHE A 184 0.07 6.79 5.64
C PHE A 184 -1.45 6.88 5.83
N LEU A 185 -1.97 8.10 6.01
CA LEU A 185 -3.40 8.37 6.23
C LEU A 185 -4.15 8.76 4.94
N GLY A 186 -3.53 8.51 3.79
CA GLY A 186 -4.08 8.73 2.45
C GLY A 186 -3.39 7.82 1.41
N PRO A 187 -3.27 8.27 0.15
CA PRO A 187 -2.39 7.64 -0.83
C PRO A 187 -0.97 7.55 -0.27
N GLY A 188 -0.34 6.39 -0.43
CA GLY A 188 0.99 6.13 0.08
C GLY A 188 1.51 4.79 -0.41
N PRO A 189 2.77 4.47 -0.11
CA PRO A 189 3.37 3.23 -0.56
C PRO A 189 2.69 2.03 0.08
N GLY A 190 2.29 1.10 -0.76
CA GLY A 190 1.57 -0.07 -0.32
C GLY A 190 1.35 -1.06 -1.43
N ALA A 191 0.94 -2.25 -1.02
CA ALA A 191 0.51 -3.30 -1.90
C ALA A 191 -0.78 -3.92 -1.40
N ARG A 192 -1.50 -4.54 -2.32
CA ARG A 192 -2.63 -5.39 -2.02
C ARG A 192 -2.51 -6.64 -2.85
N LEU A 193 -2.86 -7.77 -2.26
CA LEU A 193 -2.89 -9.04 -2.96
C LEU A 193 -4.12 -9.85 -2.54
N THR A 194 -4.62 -10.62 -3.50
CA THR A 194 -5.74 -11.53 -3.33
C THR A 194 -5.33 -12.89 -3.86
N VAL A 195 -5.51 -13.90 -3.04
CA VAL A 195 -5.34 -15.29 -3.43
C VAL A 195 -6.69 -16.01 -3.32
N ASP A 196 -6.83 -17.07 -4.10
CA ASP A 196 -7.98 -17.95 -4.01
C ASP A 196 -7.87 -18.83 -2.75
N PRO A 197 -8.88 -18.85 -1.88
CA PRO A 197 -8.81 -19.63 -0.65
C PRO A 197 -8.86 -21.14 -0.85
N GLN A 198 -9.23 -21.64 -2.03
CA GLN A 198 -9.29 -23.07 -2.33
C GLN A 198 -7.93 -23.70 -2.59
N ASP A 199 -6.97 -22.95 -3.15
CA ASP A 199 -5.68 -23.51 -3.56
C ASP A 199 -4.50 -22.54 -3.39
N GLY A 200 -4.75 -21.34 -2.87
CA GLY A 200 -3.73 -20.34 -2.61
C GLY A 200 -3.17 -19.68 -3.88
N VAL A 201 -3.77 -19.91 -5.05
CA VAL A 201 -3.33 -19.30 -6.32
C VAL A 201 -3.54 -17.79 -6.26
N LEU A 202 -2.51 -17.02 -6.62
CA LEU A 202 -2.63 -15.57 -6.73
C LEU A 202 -3.62 -15.18 -7.84
N VAL A 203 -4.63 -14.40 -7.46
CA VAL A 203 -5.67 -13.89 -8.37
C VAL A 203 -5.35 -12.47 -8.81
N TYR A 204 -4.94 -11.64 -7.84
CA TYR A 204 -4.70 -10.23 -8.06
C TYR A 204 -3.55 -9.73 -7.20
N TYR A 205 -2.73 -8.85 -7.76
CA TYR A 205 -1.75 -8.08 -7.03
C TYR A 205 -1.70 -6.67 -7.58
N PHE A 206 -1.48 -5.71 -6.69
CA PHE A 206 -1.25 -4.33 -7.06
C PHE A 206 -0.37 -3.67 -6.02
N ALA A 207 0.64 -2.93 -6.46
CA ALA A 207 1.56 -2.21 -5.59
C ALA A 207 2.03 -0.90 -6.19
N VAL A 208 2.24 0.06 -5.30
CA VAL A 208 2.91 1.32 -5.60
C VAL A 208 3.88 1.55 -4.45
N TRP A 209 5.17 1.36 -4.68
CA TRP A 209 6.20 1.53 -3.64
C TRP A 209 6.92 2.87 -3.76
N ASP A 210 7.33 3.21 -4.97
CA ASP A 210 8.09 4.44 -5.27
C ASP A 210 7.17 5.65 -5.52
N GLY A 211 5.97 5.61 -4.95
CA GLY A 211 4.93 6.62 -5.17
C GLY A 211 5.09 7.90 -4.36
N VAL A 212 6.05 7.98 -3.43
CA VAL A 212 6.21 9.12 -2.52
C VAL A 212 7.67 9.54 -2.34
N ILE A 213 7.87 10.82 -2.07
CA ILE A 213 9.13 11.41 -1.60
C ILE A 213 8.99 11.64 -0.10
N LEU A 214 9.73 10.86 0.69
CA LEU A 214 9.85 10.99 2.14
C LEU A 214 10.95 11.98 2.53
N PRO A 215 10.90 12.57 3.74
CA PRO A 215 12.04 13.26 4.33
C PRO A 215 13.25 12.33 4.47
N THR A 216 14.45 12.89 4.22
CA THR A 216 15.73 12.16 4.28
C THR A 216 16.17 11.80 5.70
N SER A 217 15.60 12.46 6.71
CA SER A 217 15.83 12.20 8.13
C SER A 217 14.51 11.93 8.86
N PRO A 218 14.56 11.22 10.01
CA PRO A 218 13.39 11.07 10.85
C PRO A 218 12.81 12.44 11.25
N PRO A 219 11.48 12.62 11.19
CA PRO A 219 10.86 13.82 11.71
C PRO A 219 11.14 13.96 13.22
N PRO A 220 11.28 15.19 13.74
CA PRO A 220 11.30 15.40 15.19
C PRO A 220 9.96 14.97 15.80
N SER A 221 9.95 14.79 17.12
CA SER A 221 8.70 14.51 17.83
C SER A 221 7.70 15.67 17.67
N PRO A 222 6.39 15.38 17.45
CA PRO A 222 5.35 16.40 17.46
C PRO A 222 5.37 17.24 18.74
N THR A 223 5.28 18.56 18.60
CA THR A 223 5.17 19.50 19.72
C THR A 223 3.71 19.88 19.98
N VAL A 224 2.84 19.73 18.97
CA VAL A 224 1.40 19.96 19.07
C VAL A 224 0.75 18.66 19.53
N SER A 225 0.07 18.72 20.67
CA SER A 225 -0.71 17.61 21.19
C SER A 225 -1.93 17.32 20.31
N ARG A 226 -2.44 16.09 20.41
CA ARG A 226 -3.68 15.65 19.77
C ARG A 226 -4.82 16.63 20.04
N ASP A 227 -5.08 16.96 21.31
CA ASP A 227 -6.20 17.81 21.73
C ASP A 227 -6.08 19.23 21.15
N ARG A 228 -4.86 19.77 21.09
CA ARG A 228 -4.63 21.10 20.50
C ARG A 228 -4.88 21.08 18.99
N ALA A 229 -4.49 20.01 18.30
CA ALA A 229 -4.78 19.84 16.88
C ALA A 229 -6.29 19.67 16.63
N GLU A 230 -7.01 18.92 17.47
CA GLU A 230 -8.46 18.78 17.40
C GLU A 230 -9.20 20.10 17.61
N ALA A 231 -8.76 20.92 18.57
CA ALA A 231 -9.32 22.25 18.80
C ALA A 231 -9.12 23.17 17.59
N ALA A 232 -7.90 23.25 17.06
CA ALA A 232 -7.58 24.05 15.88
C ALA A 232 -8.37 23.60 14.64
N ALA A 233 -8.45 22.29 14.43
CA ALA A 233 -9.21 21.71 13.32
C ALA A 233 -10.71 22.03 13.41
N THR A 234 -11.28 21.92 14.61
CA THR A 234 -12.71 22.23 14.85
C THR A 234 -13.00 23.70 14.60
N GLU A 235 -12.14 24.60 15.08
CA GLU A 235 -12.28 26.04 14.85
C GLU A 235 -12.22 26.37 13.35
N ALA A 236 -11.25 25.81 12.64
CA ALA A 236 -11.11 25.99 11.19
C ALA A 236 -12.33 25.47 10.42
N PHE A 237 -12.83 24.27 10.79
CA PHE A 237 -14.01 23.67 10.16
C PHE A 237 -15.24 24.56 10.30
N LEU A 238 -15.53 25.01 11.53
CA LEU A 238 -16.71 25.84 11.83
C LEU A 238 -16.69 27.21 11.15
N ARG A 239 -15.50 27.76 10.85
CA ARG A 239 -15.36 29.04 10.12
C ARG A 239 -15.72 28.93 8.63
N HIS A 240 -15.57 27.75 8.02
CA HIS A 240 -15.72 27.56 6.57
C HIS A 240 -17.04 26.91 6.15
N THR A 241 -17.73 26.20 7.04
CA THR A 241 -19.06 25.64 6.76
C THR A 241 -20.17 26.54 7.29
N ARG A 242 -21.17 26.89 6.46
CA ARG A 242 -22.52 27.21 6.99
C ARG A 242 -22.94 26.04 7.88
N PRO A 243 -23.60 26.22 9.03
CA PRO A 243 -23.84 25.15 9.99
C PRO A 243 -24.67 24.04 9.35
N GLN A 244 -24.00 23.07 8.74
CA GLN A 244 -24.56 21.77 8.46
C GLN A 244 -24.70 21.11 9.81
N ARG A 245 -25.89 20.53 10.08
CA ARG A 245 -26.12 19.78 11.31
C ARG A 245 -24.95 18.82 11.48
N ARG A 246 -24.11 19.09 12.48
CA ARG A 246 -23.09 18.16 12.95
C ARG A 246 -23.85 16.86 13.20
N ASP A 247 -23.59 15.83 12.41
CA ASP A 247 -23.98 14.49 12.82
C ASP A 247 -23.17 14.26 14.10
N SER A 248 -23.87 14.34 15.23
CA SER A 248 -23.33 14.30 16.58
C SER A 248 -22.67 12.95 16.92
N SER A 249 -22.67 12.02 15.96
CA SER A 249 -22.19 10.65 16.05
C SER A 249 -20.90 10.37 15.29
N ALA A 250 -20.28 11.32 14.59
CA ALA A 250 -19.00 11.08 13.92
C ALA A 250 -17.83 11.29 14.91
N PRO A 251 -17.15 10.22 15.37
CA PRO A 251 -15.99 10.36 16.26
C PRO A 251 -14.87 11.14 15.56
N THR A 252 -14.41 12.20 16.21
CA THR A 252 -13.22 12.98 15.87
C THR A 252 -11.97 12.22 16.34
N ASP A 253 -11.63 11.12 15.69
CA ASP A 253 -10.35 10.47 15.99
C ASP A 253 -9.23 11.15 15.21
N ALA A 254 -8.56 12.10 15.85
CA ALA A 254 -7.33 12.67 15.33
C ALA A 254 -6.26 11.58 15.19
N LYS A 255 -5.73 11.43 13.98
CA LYS A 255 -4.69 10.46 13.65
C LYS A 255 -3.44 11.18 13.16
N LEU A 256 -2.28 10.79 13.68
CA LEU A 256 -1.00 11.31 13.22
C LEU A 256 -0.42 10.39 12.13
N GLY A 257 -0.05 10.96 10.98
CA GLY A 257 0.56 10.16 9.91
C GLY A 257 0.94 10.96 8.66
N TRP A 258 1.51 10.26 7.69
CA TRP A 258 1.95 10.80 6.42
C TRP A 258 0.76 11.08 5.50
N ILE A 259 0.73 12.27 4.92
CA ILE A 259 -0.25 12.69 3.91
C ILE A 259 0.47 13.22 2.66
N ALA A 260 -0.08 12.95 1.49
CA ALA A 260 0.35 13.56 0.23
C ALA A 260 -0.29 14.95 0.07
N ALA A 261 0.55 15.99 0.03
CA ALA A 261 0.05 17.36 -0.05
C ALA A 261 -0.58 17.63 -1.45
N ASN A 262 -1.83 18.09 -1.49
CA ASN A 262 -2.46 18.67 -2.67
C ASN A 262 -3.33 19.88 -2.26
N GLY A 263 -4.06 20.51 -3.18
CA GLY A 263 -4.92 21.67 -2.87
C GLY A 263 -5.91 21.45 -1.71
N ALA A 264 -6.33 20.21 -1.45
CA ALA A 264 -7.14 19.81 -0.31
C ALA A 264 -6.33 19.35 0.93
N PHE A 265 -5.01 19.18 0.82
CA PHE A 265 -4.08 18.71 1.87
C PHE A 265 -2.85 19.63 2.05
N GLY A 266 -2.99 20.93 1.82
CA GLY A 266 -1.96 21.94 2.09
C GLY A 266 -0.84 22.13 1.09
N SER A 267 -1.17 22.00 -0.19
CA SER A 267 -0.37 22.54 -1.28
C SER A 267 -1.05 23.77 -1.90
N VAL A 268 -0.25 24.78 -2.27
CA VAL A 268 -0.70 25.94 -3.08
C VAL A 268 -1.04 25.49 -4.51
N HIS A 269 -0.46 24.37 -4.97
CA HIS A 269 -0.71 23.84 -6.31
C HIS A 269 -1.86 22.83 -6.32
N PRO A 270 -2.88 23.05 -7.15
CA PRO A 270 -4.04 22.18 -7.24
C PRO A 270 -3.62 20.88 -7.95
N TRP A 271 -3.76 19.75 -7.25
CA TRP A 271 -3.69 18.40 -7.80
C TRP A 271 -2.33 18.01 -8.42
N VAL A 272 -1.30 17.77 -7.59
CA VAL A 272 -0.22 16.87 -8.03
C VAL A 272 -0.81 15.46 -8.04
N THR A 273 -1.43 15.13 -9.17
CA THR A 273 -2.10 13.84 -9.33
C THR A 273 -1.07 12.74 -9.49
N LYS A 274 0.08 13.01 -10.14
CA LYS A 274 1.08 12.00 -10.49
C LYS A 274 2.13 11.75 -9.40
N PRO A 275 2.43 10.48 -9.06
CA PRO A 275 3.60 10.15 -8.25
C PRO A 275 4.91 10.56 -8.98
N PRO A 276 6.00 10.80 -8.24
CA PRO A 276 6.08 10.65 -6.79
C PRO A 276 5.49 11.84 -6.02
N TRP A 277 4.67 11.57 -5.01
CA TRP A 277 4.04 12.57 -4.16
C TRP A 277 4.97 13.01 -3.03
N LYS A 278 5.19 14.32 -2.87
CA LYS A 278 5.85 14.83 -1.66
C LYS A 278 4.89 14.70 -0.48
N VAL A 279 5.31 13.98 0.55
CA VAL A 279 4.49 13.73 1.73
C VAL A 279 5.00 14.53 2.93
N ARG A 280 4.10 14.83 3.86
CA ARG A 280 4.41 15.47 5.15
C ARG A 280 3.65 14.82 6.29
N LEU A 281 4.17 14.95 7.50
CA LEU A 281 3.49 14.47 8.71
C LEU A 281 2.40 15.47 9.09
N ALA A 282 1.21 14.97 9.44
CA ALA A 282 0.07 15.79 9.86
C ALA A 282 -0.82 15.08 10.86
N TRP A 283 -1.46 15.86 11.73
CA TRP A 283 -2.69 15.45 12.40
C TRP A 283 -3.85 15.51 11.42
N VAL A 284 -4.57 14.42 11.27
CA VAL A 284 -5.78 14.29 10.42
C VAL A 284 -7.00 14.18 11.32
N ILE A 285 -7.89 15.17 11.26
CA ILE A 285 -9.13 15.21 12.04
C ILE A 285 -10.30 15.10 11.07
N SER A 286 -11.08 14.03 11.19
CA SER A 286 -12.24 13.79 10.34
C SER A 286 -13.53 14.36 10.92
N PHE A 287 -14.34 14.98 10.04
CA PHE A 287 -15.69 15.47 10.30
C PHE A 287 -16.65 14.84 9.28
N GLY A 288 -17.01 13.58 9.48
CA GLY A 288 -17.81 12.82 8.52
C GLY A 288 -17.03 12.53 7.22
N ARG A 289 -17.49 13.11 6.09
CA ARG A 289 -16.80 13.00 4.79
C ARG A 289 -15.66 14.01 4.61
N ASN A 290 -15.57 14.95 5.52
CA ASN A 290 -14.64 16.07 5.49
C ASN A 290 -13.49 15.80 6.45
N ALA A 291 -12.36 16.46 6.23
CA ALA A 291 -11.19 16.32 7.09
C ALA A 291 -10.35 17.59 7.05
N VAL A 292 -9.79 17.93 8.22
CA VAL A 292 -8.88 19.05 8.41
C VAL A 292 -7.51 18.50 8.81
N TYR A 293 -6.47 19.09 8.22
CA TYR A 293 -5.07 18.69 8.42
C TYR A 293 -4.35 19.77 9.21
N VAL A 294 -3.70 19.38 10.29
CA VAL A 294 -2.98 20.29 11.19
C VAL A 294 -1.52 19.90 11.26
N ASP A 295 -0.63 20.87 11.15
CA ASP A 295 0.80 20.65 11.30
C ASP A 295 1.12 20.20 12.73
N PRO A 296 1.88 19.11 12.92
CA PRO A 296 2.17 18.56 14.24
C PRO A 296 3.22 19.37 15.02
N TYR A 297 3.83 20.40 14.43
CA TYR A 297 4.91 21.19 15.01
C TYR A 297 4.51 22.62 15.39
N ASP A 298 3.68 23.28 14.59
CA ASP A 298 3.24 24.66 14.88
C ASP A 298 1.73 24.81 15.07
N GLY A 299 0.94 23.79 14.68
CA GLY A 299 -0.51 23.78 14.82
C GLY A 299 -1.22 24.54 13.71
N SER A 300 -0.50 24.96 12.66
CA SER A 300 -1.09 25.62 11.50
C SER A 300 -2.00 24.67 10.73
N ILE A 301 -3.06 25.24 10.15
CA ILE A 301 -3.96 24.50 9.26
C ILE A 301 -3.27 24.33 7.92
N LEU A 302 -3.01 23.07 7.57
CA LEU A 302 -2.40 22.73 6.30
C LEU A 302 -3.46 22.78 5.19
N GLY A 303 -4.67 22.32 5.45
CA GLY A 303 -5.77 22.39 4.49
C GLY A 303 -6.91 21.48 4.91
N GLY A 304 -7.80 21.19 3.99
CA GLY A 304 -8.92 20.28 4.20
C GLY A 304 -9.97 20.41 3.12
N ARG A 305 -10.86 19.42 3.04
CA ARG A 305 -12.21 19.67 2.53
C ARG A 305 -13.05 20.02 3.75
N PRO A 306 -13.36 21.31 4.00
CA PRO A 306 -14.36 21.68 5.01
C PRO A 306 -15.75 21.20 4.58
#